data_AF-A0A7V9ATM8-F1
#
_entry.id   AF-A0A7V9ATM8-F1
#
_cell.length_a   1.000
_cell.length_b   1.000
_cell.length_c   1.000
_cell.angle_alpha   90.00
_cell.angle_beta   90.00
_cell.angle_gamma   90.00
#
_symmetry.space_group_name_H-M   'P 1'
#
loop_
_entity.id
_entity.type
_entity.pdbx_description
1 polymer ?
#
loop_
_entity_poly.entity_id
_entity_poly.type
_entity_poly.pdbx_seq_one_letter_code
_entity_poly.pdbx_strand_id
1 'polypeptide(L)' 'MTDVNETRALKASFRGALDTGRSLAEIQARVDALDDHADVDDGLLDDLARLTSAHAVASAALRGLVDTMRTRRAAGASA' A
#
# COMPACT_ATOMS: atom_id res chain seq x y z
N MET A 1 8.76 3.04 26.96
CA MET A 1 9.46 4.08 26.18
C MET A 1 9.16 3.84 24.70
N THR A 2 8.40 4.72 24.04
CA THR A 2 8.05 4.53 22.61
C THR A 2 9.31 4.71 21.78
N ASP A 3 9.68 3.69 21.00
CA ASP A 3 10.86 3.74 20.15
C ASP A 3 10.66 4.77 19.02
N VAL A 4 11.44 5.84 19.04
CA VAL A 4 11.39 6.94 18.07
C VAL A 4 11.70 6.42 16.65
N ASN A 5 12.55 5.40 16.52
CA ASN A 5 12.85 4.80 15.23
C ASN A 5 11.68 3.99 14.70
N GLU A 6 10.97 3.27 15.57
CA GLU A 6 9.76 2.52 15.22
C GLU A 6 8.65 3.46 14.73
N THR A 7 8.44 4.58 15.43
CA THR A 7 7.45 5.59 15.02
C THR A 7 7.81 6.25 13.68
N ARG A 8 9.10 6.50 13.42
CA ARG A 8 9.58 7.03 12.13
C ARG A 8 9.38 6.04 11.00
N ALA A 9 9.72 4.76 11.22
CA ALA A 9 9.50 3.69 10.25
C ALA A 9 8.01 3.56 9.90
N LEU A 10 7.13 3.62 10.90
CA LEU A 10 5.68 3.56 10.69
C LEU A 10 5.19 4.71 9.82
N LYS A 11 5.59 5.95 10.14
CA LYS A 11 5.21 7.13 9.35
C LYS A 11 5.70 7.04 7.90
N ALA A 12 6.94 6.58 7.69
CA ALA A 12 7.50 6.44 6.35
C ALA A 12 6.76 5.37 5.54
N SER A 13 6.54 4.18 6.13
CA SER A 13 5.83 3.09 5.47
C SER A 13 4.37 3.45 5.17
N PHE A 14 3.69 4.12 6.11
CA PHE A 14 2.33 4.61 5.90
C PHE A 14 2.23 5.62 4.75
N ARG A 15 3.18 6.57 4.68
CA ARG A 15 3.23 7.53 3.56
C ARG A 15 3.46 6.85 2.22
N GLY A 16 4.32 5.83 2.15
CA GLY A 16 4.53 5.06 0.92
C GLY A 16 3.28 4.29 0.48
N ALA A 17 2.55 3.70 1.43
CA ALA A 17 1.27 3.04 1.13
C ALA A 17 0.20 4.03 0.62
N LEU A 18 0.12 5.22 1.22
CA LEU A 18 -0.78 6.28 0.75
C LEU A 18 -0.40 6.78 -0.64
N ASP A 19 0.89 6.96 -0.91
CA ASP A 19 1.36 7.47 -2.20
C ASP A 19 1.00 6.52 -3.35
N THR A 20 1.26 5.22 -3.17
CA THR A 20 0.85 4.19 -4.15
C THR A 20 -0.68 4.09 -4.28
N GLY A 21 -1.43 4.26 -3.19
CA GLY A 21 -2.89 4.30 -3.22
C GLY A 21 -3.43 5.52 -4.01
N ARG A 22 -2.76 6.68 -3.89
CA ARG A 22 -3.08 7.86 -4.69
C ARG A 22 -2.81 7.63 -6.17
N SER A 23 -1.67 7.00 -6.54
CA SER A 23 -1.41 6.64 -7.94
C SER A 23 -2.48 5.70 -8.51
N LEU A 24 -3.02 4.78 -7.72
CA LEU A 24 -4.16 3.97 -8.13
C LEU A 24 -5.44 4.81 -8.27
N ALA A 25 -5.71 5.73 -7.35
CA ALA A 25 -6.88 6.61 -7.44
C ALA A 25 -6.85 7.50 -8.69
N GLU A 26 -5.66 7.91 -9.16
CA GLU A 26 -5.49 8.70 -10.38
C GLU A 26 -5.94 7.96 -11.65
N ILE A 27 -5.85 6.62 -11.68
CA ILE A 27 -6.29 5.82 -12.83
C ILE A 27 -7.77 5.44 -12.77
N GLN A 28 -8.44 5.66 -11.63
CA GLN A 28 -9.83 5.26 -11.41
C GLN A 28 -10.76 5.78 -12.51
N ALA A 29 -10.66 7.07 -12.86
CA ALA A 29 -11.52 7.66 -13.89
C ALA A 29 -11.35 7.02 -15.27
N ARG A 30 -10.15 6.49 -15.59
CA ARG A 30 -9.92 5.75 -16.86
C ARG A 30 -10.59 4.39 -16.84
N VAL A 31 -10.58 3.70 -15.69
CA VAL A 31 -11.24 2.41 -15.50
C VAL A 31 -12.76 2.56 -15.50
N ASP A 32 -13.28 3.56 -14.78
CA ASP A 32 -14.73 3.84 -14.70
C ASP A 32 -15.33 4.27 -16.05
N ALA A 33 -14.50 4.76 -16.98
CA ALA A 33 -14.91 5.18 -18.32
C ALA A 33 -14.80 4.07 -19.39
N LEU A 34 -14.41 2.84 -19.01
CA LEU A 34 -14.35 1.72 -19.94
C LEU A 34 -15.75 1.35 -20.44
N ASP A 35 -15.83 1.04 -21.73
CA ASP A 35 -17.03 0.50 -22.34
C ASP A 35 -17.05 -1.03 -22.15
N ASP A 36 -18.12 -1.54 -21.54
CA ASP A 36 -18.32 -2.98 -21.29
C ASP A 36 -18.33 -3.83 -22.56
N HIS A 37 -18.50 -3.21 -23.74
CA HIS A 37 -18.52 -3.87 -25.04
C HIS A 37 -17.24 -3.70 -25.86
N ALA A 38 -16.24 -2.96 -25.35
CA ALA A 38 -14.97 -2.73 -26.01
C ALA A 38 -13.83 -3.52 -25.36
N ASP A 39 -12.78 -3.80 -26.14
CA ASP A 39 -11.53 -4.31 -25.59
C ASP A 39 -10.84 -3.23 -24.74
N VAL A 40 -10.20 -3.66 -23.65
CA VAL A 40 -9.44 -2.78 -22.77
C VAL A 40 -8.08 -2.48 -23.41
N ASP A 41 -7.71 -1.20 -23.43
CA ASP A 41 -6.41 -0.73 -23.93
C ASP A 41 -5.23 -1.40 -23.20
N ASP A 42 -4.29 -1.96 -23.95
CA ASP A 42 -3.11 -2.64 -23.41
C ASP A 42 -2.28 -1.72 -22.49
N GLY A 43 -2.19 -0.42 -22.82
CA GLY A 43 -1.46 0.56 -22.01
C GLY A 43 -2.13 0.79 -20.65
N LEU A 44 -3.46 0.78 -20.59
CA LEU A 44 -4.19 0.80 -19.33
C LEU A 44 -3.95 -0.48 -18.50
N LEU A 45 -3.93 -1.65 -19.14
CA LEU A 45 -3.65 -2.92 -18.45
C LEU A 45 -2.23 -2.94 -17.86
N ASP A 46 -1.23 -2.47 -18.61
CA ASP A 46 0.15 -2.36 -18.15
C ASP A 46 0.29 -1.37 -16.99
N ASP A 47 -0.36 -0.21 -17.09
CA ASP A 47 -0.40 0.77 -15.99
C ASP A 47 -1.02 0.16 -14.72
N LEU A 48 -2.16 -0.50 -14.86
CA LEU A 48 -2.84 -1.18 -13.75
C LEU A 48 -1.95 -2.25 -13.13
N ALA A 49 -1.31 -3.11 -13.94
CA ALA A 49 -0.42 -4.16 -13.45
C ALA A 49 0.76 -3.56 -12.66
N ARG A 50 1.38 -2.51 -13.18
CA ARG A 50 2.50 -1.82 -12.53
C ARG A 50 2.08 -1.16 -11.21
N LEU A 51 0.99 -0.40 -11.22
CA LEU A 51 0.54 0.35 -10.05
C LEU A 51 0.00 -0.57 -8.93
N THR A 52 -0.76 -1.60 -9.30
CA THR A 52 -1.29 -2.57 -8.32
C THR A 52 -0.17 -3.38 -7.68
N SER A 53 0.86 -3.77 -8.45
CA SER A 53 2.06 -4.43 -7.92
C SER A 53 2.79 -3.53 -6.91
N ALA A 54 3.03 -2.26 -7.26
CA ALA A 54 3.66 -1.30 -6.35
C ALA A 54 2.85 -1.10 -5.06
N HIS A 55 1.52 -0.98 -5.18
CA HIS A 55 0.64 -0.83 -4.03
C HIS A 55 0.60 -2.08 -3.14
N ALA A 56 0.62 -3.27 -3.73
CA ALA A 56 0.67 -4.53 -3.00
C ALA A 56 1.95 -4.64 -2.17
N VAL A 57 3.11 -4.28 -2.75
CA VAL A 57 4.39 -4.26 -2.06
C VAL A 57 4.38 -3.25 -0.90
N ALA A 58 3.93 -2.03 -1.14
CA ALA A 58 3.87 -0.99 -0.10
C ALA A 58 2.93 -1.38 1.05
N SER A 59 1.77 -1.95 0.73
CA SER A 59 0.79 -2.43 1.70
C SER A 59 1.32 -3.62 2.51
N ALA A 60 2.02 -4.56 1.86
CA ALA A 60 2.65 -5.69 2.53
C ALA A 60 3.75 -5.25 3.51
N ALA A 61 4.58 -4.27 3.11
CA ALA A 61 5.61 -3.71 3.98
C ALA A 61 5.01 -3.02 5.22
N LEU A 62 3.95 -2.22 5.04
CA LEU A 62 3.23 -1.59 6.16
C LEU A 62 2.63 -2.62 7.11
N ARG A 63 1.97 -3.65 6.55
CA ARG A 63 1.41 -4.74 7.36
C ARG A 63 2.49 -5.45 8.17
N GLY A 64 3.61 -5.82 7.55
CA GLY A 64 4.71 -6.50 8.24
C GLY A 64 5.30 -5.69 9.39
N LEU A 65 5.41 -4.36 9.22
CA LEU A 65 5.83 -3.47 10.30
C LEU A 65 4.79 -3.45 11.43
N VAL A 66 3.51 -3.28 11.12
CA VAL A 66 2.42 -3.29 12.12
C VAL A 66 2.40 -4.60 12.91
N ASP A 67 2.55 -5.74 12.23
CA ASP A 67 2.59 -7.06 12.87
C ASP A 67 3.80 -7.17 13.81
N THR A 68 4.99 -6.71 13.37
CA THR A 68 6.19 -6.65 14.23
C THR A 68 5.96 -5.82 15.48
N MET A 69 5.35 -4.64 15.34
CA MET A 69 5.04 -3.76 16.48
C MET A 69 4.02 -4.39 17.44
N ARG A 70 3.03 -5.11 16.92
CA ARG A 70 2.03 -5.84 17.73
C ARG A 70 2.68 -6.96 18.54
N THR A 71 3.48 -7.80 17.88
CA THR A 71 4.21 -8.91 18.53
C THR A 71 5.11 -8.40 19.66
N ARG A 72 5.85 -7.30 19.43
CA ARG A 72 6.71 -6.69 20.45
C ARG A 72 5.93 -6.20 21.67
N ARG A 73 4.77 -5.56 21.45
CA ARG A 73 3.88 -5.11 22.53
C ARG A 73 3.32 -6.28 23.34
N ALA A 74 2.93 -7.37 22.67
CA ALA A 74 2.46 -8.57 23.34
C ALA A 74 3.57 -9.21 24.20
N ALA A 75 4.79 -9.32 23.67
CA ALA A 75 5.94 -9.85 24.42
C ALA A 75 6.28 -9.01 25.65
N GLY A 76 6.19 -7.68 25.55
CA GLY A 76 6.42 -6.77 26.67
C GLY A 76 5.29 -6.69 27.70
N ALA A 77 4.10 -7.20 27.39
CA ALA A 77 2.96 -7.27 28.32
C ALA A 77 2.94 -8.58 29.13
N SER A 78 3.66 -9.61 28.66
CA SER A 78 3.79 -10.91 29.32
C SER A 78 5.04 -11.00 30.23
N ALA A 79 5.79 -9.91 30.38
CA ALA A 79 7.00 -9.79 31.20
C ALA A 79 6.72 -8.88 32.41
#